data_AF-A0A959IU59-F1
#
_entry.id   AF-A0A959IU59-F1
#
_cell.length_a   1.000
_cell.length_b   1.000
_cell.length_c   1.000
_cell.angle_alpha   90.00
_cell.angle_beta   90.00
_cell.angle_gamma   90.00
#
_symmetry.space_group_name_H-M   'P 1'
#
loop_
_entity.id
_entity.type
_entity.pdbx_description
1 polymer ?
#
loop_
_entity_poly.entity_id
_entity_poly.type
_entity_poly.pdbx_seq_one_letter_code
_entity_poly.pdbx_strand_id
1 'polypeptide(L)'
;MNHRTFWVFLGLSVLLHACSPPAPQNPAVDLPTNRYNVAFLIMDGVYNTELTAPYDIFQHTIFREGIKAMNVFTVANTLEPIRSFEGLRVLPDYNYHLPGLPDIDILV
;
A
#
# COMPACT_ATOMS: atom_id res chain seq x y z
N MET A 1 -41.53 9.66 32.31
CA MET A 1 -40.21 9.06 32.07
C MET A 1 -39.21 9.84 32.91
N ASN A 2 -38.58 9.23 33.92
CA ASN A 2 -37.74 9.96 34.87
C ASN A 2 -36.45 10.45 34.20
N HIS A 3 -35.97 11.63 34.60
CA HIS A 3 -34.74 12.24 34.07
C HIS A 3 -33.54 11.27 34.16
N ARG A 4 -33.48 10.43 35.20
CA ARG A 4 -32.45 9.38 35.37
C ARG A 4 -32.48 8.30 34.29
N THR A 5 -33.66 7.88 33.81
CA THR A 5 -33.74 6.88 32.73
C THR A 5 -33.32 7.47 31.39
N PHE A 6 -33.59 8.75 31.13
CA PHE A 6 -33.14 9.43 29.90
C PHE A 6 -31.60 9.47 29.78
N TRP A 7 -30.88 9.81 30.86
CA TRP A 7 -29.41 9.84 30.84
C TRP A 7 -28.77 8.45 30.71
N VAL A 8 -29.41 7.41 31.27
CA VAL A 8 -28.94 6.02 31.10
C VAL A 8 -29.08 5.56 29.65
N PHE A 9 -30.21 5.86 29.00
CA PHE A 9 -30.41 5.53 27.58
C PHE A 9 -29.52 6.37 26.65
N LEU A 10 -29.31 7.65 26.97
CA LEU A 10 -28.40 8.51 26.22
C LEU A 10 -26.95 8.02 26.32
N GLY A 11 -26.48 7.69 27.53
CA GLY A 11 -25.14 7.14 27.76
C GLY A 11 -24.92 5.77 27.11
N LEU A 12 -25.94 4.91 27.09
CA LEU A 12 -25.87 3.60 26.42
C LEU A 12 -25.82 3.73 24.89
N SER A 13 -26.50 4.72 24.30
CA SER A 13 -26.43 4.98 22.85
C SER A 13 -25.08 5.52 22.39
N VAL A 14 -24.43 6.37 23.21
CA VAL A 14 -23.10 6.94 22.93
C VAL A 14 -22.02 5.86 22.96
N LEU A 15 -22.11 4.89 23.89
CA LEU A 15 -21.18 3.76 23.95
C LEU A 15 -21.28 2.83 22.74
N LEU A 16 -22.47 2.71 22.12
CA LEU A 16 -22.68 1.87 20.93
C LEU A 16 -22.17 2.51 19.62
N HIS A 17 -21.90 3.81 19.60
CA HIS A 17 -21.41 4.53 18.41
C HIS A 17 -19.89 4.84 18.47
N ALA A 18 -19.20 4.44 19.54
CA ALA A 18 -17.81 4.82 19.78
C ALA A 18 -16.77 4.00 18.99
N CYS A 19 -17.17 2.98 18.23
CA CYS A 19 -16.23 2.14 17.49
C CYS A 19 -16.63 2.03 16.01
N SER A 20 -16.13 2.96 15.19
CA SER A 20 -16.03 2.76 13.74
C SER A 20 -14.64 2.25 13.42
N PRO A 21 -14.47 1.21 12.58
CA PRO A 21 -13.15 0.78 12.15
C PRO A 21 -12.45 1.93 11.41
N PRO A 22 -11.12 2.07 11.55
CA PRO A 22 -10.38 3.07 10.80
C PRO A 22 -10.57 2.84 9.30
N ALA A 23 -10.55 3.93 8.53
CA ALA A 23 -10.61 3.84 7.08
C ALA A 23 -9.44 3.00 6.55
N PRO A 24 -9.65 2.20 5.48
CA PRO A 24 -8.56 1.47 4.84
C PRO A 24 -7.43 2.42 4.42
N GLN A 25 -6.19 2.04 4.71
CA GLN A 25 -4.99 2.82 4.43
C GLN A 25 -3.86 1.87 4.01
N ASN A 26 -2.91 2.39 3.26
CA ASN A 26 -1.72 1.63 2.92
C ASN A 26 -0.86 1.33 4.16
N PRO A 27 -0.03 0.27 4.11
CA PRO A 27 0.99 0.02 5.12
C PRO A 27 1.94 1.22 5.25
N ALA A 28 2.21 1.63 6.50
CA ALA A 28 3.21 2.66 6.76
C ALA A 28 4.61 2.04 6.63
N VAL A 29 5.38 2.49 5.65
CA VAL A 29 6.77 2.07 5.43
C VAL A 29 7.66 3.31 5.46
N ASP A 30 8.72 3.27 6.25
CA ASP A 30 9.72 4.33 6.28
C ASP A 30 10.67 4.18 5.09
N LEU A 31 10.51 5.04 4.09
CA LEU A 31 11.34 5.05 2.88
C LEU A 31 12.42 6.13 2.98
N PRO A 32 13.70 5.80 2.70
CA PRO A 32 14.75 6.81 2.64
C PRO A 32 14.41 7.93 1.67
N THR A 33 14.42 9.17 2.15
CA THR A 33 13.95 10.36 1.41
C THR A 33 14.90 10.84 0.32
N ASN A 34 16.18 10.46 0.38
CA ASN A 34 17.18 10.81 -0.64
C ASN A 34 17.26 9.77 -1.78
N ARG A 35 16.14 9.18 -2.16
CA ARG A 35 16.03 8.17 -3.22
C ARG A 35 14.87 8.48 -4.14
N TYR A 36 14.93 8.00 -5.39
CA TYR A 36 13.74 8.04 -6.24
C TYR A 36 12.78 6.92 -5.86
N ASN A 37 11.49 7.17 -5.90
CA ASN A 37 10.44 6.19 -5.70
C ASN A 37 10.01 5.60 -7.06
N VAL A 38 10.27 4.30 -7.24
CA VAL A 38 9.92 3.54 -8.45
C VAL A 38 8.77 2.60 -8.12
N ALA A 39 7.61 2.89 -8.70
CA ALA A 39 6.42 2.07 -8.55
C ALA A 39 6.29 1.11 -9.73
N PHE A 40 6.10 -0.17 -9.45
CA PHE A 40 5.76 -1.20 -10.42
C PHE A 40 4.27 -1.47 -10.39
N LEU A 41 3.56 -1.13 -11.47
CA LEU A 41 2.15 -1.52 -11.59
C LEU A 41 2.06 -3.02 -11.83
N ILE A 42 1.45 -3.74 -10.88
CA ILE A 42 1.16 -5.17 -11.03
C ILE A 42 -0.34 -5.39 -11.20
N MET A 43 -0.67 -6.39 -12.01
CA MET A 43 -2.03 -6.81 -12.30
C MET A 43 -2.05 -8.30 -12.63
N ASP A 44 -3.24 -8.89 -12.58
CA ASP A 44 -3.42 -10.26 -13.04
C ASP A 44 -2.93 -10.41 -14.49
N GLY A 45 -2.14 -11.45 -14.73
CA GLY A 45 -1.55 -11.73 -16.03
C GLY A 45 -0.29 -10.94 -16.37
N VAL A 46 0.31 -10.17 -15.44
CA VAL A 46 1.67 -9.64 -15.65
C VAL A 46 2.66 -10.79 -15.88
N TYR A 47 3.58 -10.64 -16.83
CA TYR A 47 4.60 -11.65 -17.11
C TYR A 47 5.75 -11.56 -16.10
N ASN A 48 6.23 -12.71 -15.63
CA ASN A 48 7.23 -12.78 -14.58
C ASN A 48 8.53 -12.05 -14.93
N THR A 49 9.01 -12.15 -16.17
CA THR A 49 10.30 -11.55 -16.56
C THR A 49 10.21 -10.04 -16.74
N GLU A 50 9.07 -9.56 -17.21
CA GLU A 50 8.75 -8.15 -17.43
C GLU A 50 8.53 -7.43 -16.10
N LEU A 51 8.14 -8.15 -15.05
CA LEU A 51 8.17 -7.65 -13.68
C LEU A 51 9.57 -7.75 -13.08
N THR A 52 10.12 -8.97 -12.98
CA THR A 52 11.30 -9.22 -12.14
C THR A 52 12.60 -8.66 -12.70
N ALA A 53 12.81 -8.66 -14.02
CA ALA A 53 14.05 -8.15 -14.61
C ALA A 53 14.24 -6.64 -14.43
N PRO A 54 13.27 -5.76 -14.76
CA PRO A 54 13.40 -4.34 -14.45
C PRO A 54 13.40 -4.08 -12.95
N TYR A 55 12.59 -4.81 -12.15
CA TYR A 55 12.60 -4.68 -10.69
C TYR A 55 14.02 -4.88 -10.13
N ASP A 56 14.71 -5.92 -10.61
CA ASP A 56 16.10 -6.22 -10.23
C ASP A 56 17.05 -5.06 -10.53
N ILE A 57 16.96 -4.47 -11.74
CA ILE A 57 17.79 -3.32 -12.15
C ILE A 57 17.58 -2.12 -11.22
N PHE A 58 16.33 -1.73 -10.96
CA PHE A 58 16.03 -0.59 -10.12
C PHE A 58 16.40 -0.84 -8.65
N GLN A 59 16.14 -2.04 -8.14
CA GLN A 59 16.44 -2.39 -6.76
C GLN A 59 17.96 -2.38 -6.53
N HIS A 60 18.73 -2.87 -7.50
CA HIS A 60 20.20 -2.93 -7.40
C HIS A 60 20.89 -1.57 -7.44
N THR A 61 20.18 -0.47 -7.77
CA THR A 61 20.74 0.89 -7.72
C THR A 61 21.30 1.25 -6.35
N ILE A 62 20.77 0.66 -5.26
CA ILE A 62 21.26 0.89 -3.90
C ILE A 62 22.69 0.39 -3.67
N PHE A 63 23.21 -0.47 -4.55
CA PHE A 63 24.55 -1.04 -4.50
C PHE A 63 25.50 -0.46 -5.56
N ARG A 64 25.07 0.57 -6.31
CA ARG A 64 25.85 1.14 -7.42
C ARG A 64 26.37 2.53 -7.08
N GLU A 65 27.66 2.73 -7.28
CA GLU A 65 28.26 4.07 -7.21
C GLU A 65 27.88 4.92 -8.44
N GLY A 66 27.70 6.22 -8.22
CA GLY A 66 27.36 7.16 -9.29
C GLY A 66 25.92 7.10 -9.80
N ILE A 67 25.06 6.26 -9.22
CA ILE A 67 23.63 6.17 -9.53
C ILE A 67 22.84 6.58 -8.29
N LYS A 68 21.83 7.45 -8.45
CA LYS A 68 20.93 7.77 -7.34
C LYS A 68 20.13 6.51 -6.98
N ALA A 69 20.27 6.08 -5.73
CA ALA A 69 19.56 4.92 -5.19
C ALA A 69 18.04 5.12 -5.28
N MET A 70 17.32 4.01 -5.39
CA MET A 70 15.87 4.01 -5.58
C MET A 70 15.15 3.14 -4.54
N ASN A 71 13.98 3.60 -4.11
CA ASN A 71 13.00 2.81 -3.36
C ASN A 71 12.11 2.13 -4.41
N VAL A 72 12.11 0.80 -4.43
CA VAL A 72 11.34 0.03 -5.41
C VAL A 72 10.21 -0.69 -4.68
N PHE A 73 9.00 -0.53 -5.17
CA PHE A 73 7.81 -1.13 -4.60
C PHE A 73 6.76 -1.41 -5.67
N THR A 74 5.82 -2.29 -5.36
CA THR A 74 4.71 -2.68 -6.22
C THR A 74 3.43 -1.94 -5.85
N VAL A 75 2.62 -1.61 -6.86
CA VAL A 75 1.32 -0.96 -6.69
C VAL A 75 0.23 -1.72 -7.46
N ALA A 76 -0.96 -1.82 -6.87
CA ALA A 76 -2.14 -2.42 -7.50
C ALA A 76 -3.43 -1.70 -7.08
N ASN A 77 -4.57 -2.10 -7.66
CA ASN A 77 -5.89 -1.58 -7.27
C ASN A 77 -6.42 -2.18 -5.95
N THR A 78 -5.77 -3.22 -5.43
CA THR A 78 -6.12 -3.89 -4.17
C THR A 78 -4.84 -4.25 -3.41
N LEU A 79 -4.97 -4.65 -2.14
CA LEU A 79 -3.88 -5.29 -1.40
C LEU A 79 -3.95 -6.83 -1.45
N GLU A 80 -4.88 -7.39 -2.23
CA GLU A 80 -4.96 -8.83 -2.44
C GLU A 80 -3.88 -9.29 -3.43
N PRO A 81 -3.37 -10.52 -3.31
CA PRO A 81 -2.40 -11.05 -4.26
C PRO A 81 -2.95 -11.11 -5.69
N ILE A 82 -2.16 -10.65 -6.65
CA ILE A 82 -2.40 -10.90 -8.08
C ILE A 82 -1.81 -12.25 -8.47
N ARG A 83 -2.26 -12.79 -9.61
CA ARG A 83 -1.65 -13.96 -10.24
C ARG A 83 -0.97 -13.57 -11.54
N SER A 84 0.34 -13.79 -11.63
CA SER A 84 1.09 -13.59 -12.87
C SER A 84 0.63 -14.55 -13.97
N PHE A 85 1.00 -14.27 -15.22
CA PHE A 85 0.65 -15.12 -16.36
C PHE A 85 1.14 -16.57 -16.16
N GLU A 86 2.36 -16.74 -15.64
CA GLU A 86 2.99 -18.03 -15.38
C GLU A 86 2.57 -18.65 -14.04
N GLY A 87 1.69 -17.98 -13.29
CA GLY A 87 1.02 -18.55 -12.13
C GLY A 87 1.66 -18.26 -10.77
N LEU A 88 2.64 -17.36 -10.69
CA LEU A 88 3.12 -16.84 -9.40
C LEU A 88 2.04 -16.00 -8.74
N ARG A 89 2.04 -15.97 -7.40
CA ARG A 89 1.21 -15.04 -6.62
C ARG A 89 2.09 -13.96 -6.06
N VAL A 90 1.76 -12.70 -6.35
CA VAL A 90 2.53 -11.54 -5.92
C VAL A 90 1.64 -10.65 -5.07
N LEU A 91 2.09 -10.32 -3.86
CA LEU A 91 1.40 -9.42 -2.95
C LEU A 91 1.82 -7.97 -3.26
N PRO A 92 0.88 -7.05 -3.54
CA PRO A 92 1.20 -5.64 -3.73
C PRO A 92 1.67 -4.98 -2.42
N ASP A 93 2.64 -4.06 -2.52
CA ASP A 93 3.06 -3.25 -1.37
C ASP A 93 2.04 -2.14 -1.06
N TYR A 94 1.45 -1.55 -2.10
CA TYR A 94 0.48 -0.46 -1.98
C TYR A 94 -0.74 -0.63 -2.89
N ASN A 95 -1.87 -0.12 -2.40
CA ASN A 95 -3.07 0.12 -3.17
C ASN A 95 -3.15 1.61 -3.57
N TYR A 96 -3.19 1.89 -4.87
CA TYR A 96 -3.22 3.27 -5.37
C TYR A 96 -4.57 4.00 -5.17
N HIS A 97 -5.59 3.31 -4.67
CA HIS A 97 -6.84 3.93 -4.22
C HIS A 97 -6.83 4.32 -2.75
N LEU A 98 -5.85 3.87 -1.97
CA LEU A 98 -5.76 4.11 -0.54
C LEU A 98 -4.81 5.26 -0.21
N PRO A 99 -5.09 6.03 0.86
CA PRO A 99 -4.15 7.04 1.35
C PRO A 99 -2.85 6.38 1.83
N GLY A 100 -1.76 7.17 1.84
CA GLY A 100 -0.44 6.72 2.29
C GLY A 100 0.42 6.07 1.21
N LEU A 101 0.03 6.19 -0.07
CA LEU A 101 0.92 5.87 -1.19
C LEU A 101 2.08 6.89 -1.25
N PRO A 102 3.35 6.46 -1.28
CA PRO A 102 4.48 7.37 -1.51
C PRO A 102 4.38 8.07 -2.87
N ASP A 103 4.89 9.29 -2.98
CA ASP A 103 5.00 9.99 -4.26
C ASP A 103 5.82 9.15 -5.25
N ILE A 104 5.34 9.02 -6.49
CA ILE A 104 5.96 8.18 -7.51
C ILE A 104 6.79 9.07 -8.44
N ASP A 105 8.10 8.87 -8.48
CA ASP A 105 9.00 9.55 -9.42
C ASP A 105 9.03 8.84 -10.78
N ILE A 106 8.98 7.50 -10.76
CA ILE A 106 9.04 6.63 -11.95
C ILE A 106 7.95 5.57 -11.81
N LEU A 107 7.06 5.48 -12.79
CA LEU A 107 6.07 4.42 -12.90
C LEU A 107 6.50 3.45 -14.01
N VAL A 108 6.53 2.16 -13.68
CA VAL A 108 6.84 1.05 -14.60
C VAL A 108 5.58 0.21 -14.80
#